data_AF-A0A0S8JQX3-F1
#
_entry.id   AF-A0A0S8JQX3-F1
#
_cell.length_a   1.000
_cell.length_b   1.000
_cell.length_c   1.000
_cell.angle_alpha   90.00
_cell.angle_beta   90.00
_cell.angle_gamma   90.00
#
_symmetry.space_group_name_H-M   'P 1'
#
loop_
_entity.id
_entity.type
_entity.pdbx_description
1 polymer ?
#
loop_
_entity_poly.entity_id
_entity_poly.type
_entity_poly.pdbx_seq_one_letter_code
_entity_poly.pdbx_strand_id
1 'polypeptide(L)'
;KGDKLIIRYYPIRPLGRTKKAVQIPKTALAKYEIIKTNLGLKKVLILYQHVKNKVAKYPPIGVTSLTPGELAQLEQQLSQYVRP
;
A
#
# COMPACT_ATOMS: atom_id res chain seq x y z
N LYS A 1 -18.33 7.21 7.62
CA LYS A 1 -18.77 5.81 7.40
C LYS A 1 -17.79 5.17 6.40
N GLY A 2 -16.89 4.28 6.86
CA GLY A 2 -15.86 3.68 6.01
C GLY A 2 -14.70 3.16 6.85
N ASP A 3 -14.91 2.02 7.50
CA ASP A 3 -13.99 1.44 8.49
C ASP A 3 -12.78 0.73 7.86
N LYS A 4 -12.76 0.66 6.53
CA LYS A 4 -11.73 0.00 5.74
C LYS A 4 -11.03 1.01 4.83
N LEU A 5 -9.71 0.96 4.81
CA LEU A 5 -8.85 1.54 3.78
C LEU A 5 -8.95 0.64 2.54
N ILE A 6 -9.36 1.21 1.41
CA ILE A 6 -9.49 0.46 0.15
C ILE A 6 -8.51 1.04 -0.84
N ILE A 7 -7.51 0.23 -1.23
CA ILE A 7 -6.53 0.62 -2.24
C ILE A 7 -6.79 -0.19 -3.48
N ARG A 8 -7.21 0.51 -4.54
CA ARG A 8 -7.41 -0.07 -5.87
C ARG A 8 -6.15 0.14 -6.68
N TYR A 9 -5.63 -0.93 -7.28
CA TYR A 9 -4.41 -0.87 -8.06
C TYR A 9 -4.45 -1.85 -9.22
N TYR A 10 -3.62 -1.57 -10.21
CA TYR A 10 -3.33 -2.47 -11.32
C TYR A 10 -2.02 -3.20 -11.02
N PRO A 11 -2.02 -4.54 -10.89
CA PRO A 11 -0.79 -5.27 -10.67
C PRO A 11 0.12 -5.14 -11.91
N ILE A 12 1.42 -4.95 -11.69
CA ILE A 12 2.43 -4.77 -12.76
C ILE A 12 2.78 -6.10 -13.46
N ARG A 13 2.15 -7.23 -13.09
CA ARG A 13 2.46 -8.55 -13.66
C ARG A 13 1.88 -8.67 -15.08
N PRO A 14 2.65 -9.18 -16.06
CA PRO A 14 2.23 -9.21 -17.48
C PRO A 14 1.03 -10.14 -17.74
N LEU A 15 0.81 -11.16 -16.90
CA LEU A 15 -0.29 -12.11 -17.03
C LEU A 15 -1.40 -11.74 -16.02
N GLY A 16 -2.40 -11.00 -16.50
CA GLY A 16 -3.63 -10.71 -15.77
C GLY A 16 -3.77 -9.25 -15.34
N ARG A 17 -4.16 -8.37 -16.28
CA ARG A 17 -4.55 -6.96 -16.07
C ARG A 17 -5.89 -6.81 -15.31
N THR A 18 -6.14 -7.67 -14.33
CA THR A 18 -7.36 -7.59 -13.51
C THR A 18 -7.19 -6.53 -12.44
N LYS A 19 -8.18 -5.64 -12.31
CA LYS A 19 -8.22 -4.64 -11.23
C LYS A 19 -8.19 -5.38 -9.89
N LYS A 20 -7.24 -5.03 -9.03
CA LYS A 20 -7.17 -5.58 -7.67
C LYS A 20 -7.50 -4.49 -6.67
N ALA A 21 -8.14 -4.89 -5.57
CA ALA A 21 -8.41 -4.01 -4.45
C ALA A 21 -7.94 -4.69 -3.17
N VAL A 22 -7.03 -4.02 -2.46
CA VAL A 22 -6.64 -4.39 -1.10
C VAL A 22 -7.57 -3.66 -0.14
N GLN A 23 -8.19 -4.42 0.77
CA GLN A 23 -9.05 -3.88 1.82
C GLN A 23 -8.39 -4.16 3.16
N ILE A 24 -8.06 -3.11 3.89
CA ILE A 24 -7.42 -3.18 5.22
C ILE A 24 -8.34 -2.46 6.20
N PRO A 25 -8.76 -3.07 7.32
CA PRO A 25 -9.41 -2.32 8.39
C PRO A 25 -8.49 -1.20 8.86
N LYS A 26 -8.98 0.06 8.92
CA LYS A 26 -8.14 1.21 9.29
C LYS A 26 -7.48 1.04 10.65
N THR A 27 -8.14 0.32 11.55
CA THR A 27 -7.66 0.00 12.90
C THR A 27 -6.55 -1.05 12.94
N ALA A 28 -6.32 -1.77 11.84
CA ALA A 28 -5.39 -2.89 11.77
C ALA A 28 -4.14 -2.57 10.93
N LEU A 29 -3.98 -1.35 10.42
CA LEU A 29 -2.79 -0.94 9.68
C LEU A 29 -1.61 -0.81 10.64
N ALA A 30 -0.65 -1.72 10.53
CA ALA A 30 0.52 -1.81 11.40
C ALA A 30 1.61 -0.82 10.98
N LYS A 31 1.95 -0.84 9.69
CA LYS A 31 2.95 0.05 9.09
C LYS A 31 2.82 0.04 7.57
N TYR A 32 3.52 0.97 6.93
CA TYR A 32 3.72 1.00 5.49
C TYR A 32 5.20 1.21 5.17
N GLU A 33 5.64 0.71 4.03
CA GLU A 33 7.01 0.91 3.52
C GLU A 33 6.95 1.23 2.04
N ILE A 34 7.71 2.25 1.61
CA ILE A 34 7.90 2.56 0.20
C ILE A 34 9.34 2.23 -0.15
N ILE A 35 9.52 1.21 -0.99
CA ILE A 35 10.85 0.77 -1.42
C ILE A 35 11.06 1.08 -2.91
N LYS A 36 12.30 1.43 -3.24
CA LYS A 36 12.76 1.55 -4.62
C LYS A 36 13.30 0.20 -5.07
N THR A 37 12.75 -0.35 -6.14
CA THR A 37 13.19 -1.60 -6.78
C THR A 37 13.72 -1.31 -8.19
N ASN A 38 14.42 -2.27 -8.79
CA ASN A 38 15.01 -2.17 -10.13
C ASN A 38 15.85 -0.88 -10.31
N LEU A 39 16.92 -0.71 -9.50
CA LEU A 39 17.85 0.43 -9.60
C LEU A 39 17.16 1.82 -9.52
N GLY A 40 16.05 1.92 -8.79
CA GLY A 40 15.32 3.19 -8.63
C GLY A 40 14.26 3.47 -9.68
N LEU A 41 14.15 2.64 -10.71
CA LEU A 41 13.15 2.76 -11.78
C LEU A 41 11.73 2.44 -11.29
N LYS A 42 11.62 1.63 -10.23
CA LYS A 42 10.33 1.23 -9.66
C LYS A 42 10.21 1.66 -8.22
N LYS A 43 9.08 2.26 -7.86
CA LYS A 43 8.66 2.56 -6.50
C LYS A 43 7.47 1.67 -6.17
N VAL A 44 7.55 0.94 -5.07
CA VAL A 44 6.46 0.07 -4.62
C VAL A 44 6.12 0.37 -3.17
N LEU A 45 4.82 0.46 -2.89
CA LEU A 45 4.24 0.56 -1.57
C LEU A 45 3.92 -0.85 -1.06
N ILE A 46 4.35 -1.13 0.16
CA ILE A 46 4.08 -2.36 0.89
C ILE A 46 3.32 -1.99 2.15
N LEU A 47 2.21 -2.66 2.38
CA LEU A 47 1.36 -2.46 3.54
C LEU A 47 1.44 -3.66 4.47
N TYR A 48 1.40 -3.37 5.76
CA TYR A 48 1.47 -4.38 6.81
C TYR A 48 0.24 -4.25 7.70
N GLN A 49 -0.37 -5.39 8.01
CA GLN A 49 -1.56 -5.46 8.85
C GLN A 49 -1.29 -6.31 10.11
N HIS A 50 -1.83 -5.88 11.24
CA HIS A 50 -1.94 -6.72 12.44
C HIS A 50 -3.01 -7.81 12.21
N VAL A 51 -2.58 -9.07 12.27
CA VAL A 51 -3.44 -10.25 12.17
C VAL A 51 -3.20 -11.13 13.38
N LYS A 52 -4.14 -11.11 14.34
CA LYS A 52 -4.02 -11.81 15.63
C LYS A 52 -2.68 -11.45 16.30
N ASN A 53 -1.75 -12.41 16.40
CA ASN A 53 -0.45 -12.25 17.04
C ASN A 53 0.71 -12.06 16.05
N LYS A 54 0.43 -11.76 14.78
CA LYS A 54 1.45 -11.60 13.73
C LYS A 54 1.18 -10.37 12.87
N VAL A 55 2.21 -9.95 12.14
CA VAL A 55 2.09 -8.89 11.12
C VAL A 55 2.09 -9.54 9.74
N ALA A 56 1.00 -9.40 8.99
CA ALA A 56 0.86 -9.89 7.64
C ALA A 56 1.25 -8.82 6.62
N LYS A 57 1.90 -9.23 5.52
CA LYS A 57 2.35 -8.35 4.45
C LYS A 57 1.45 -8.48 3.23
N TYR A 58 1.01 -7.35 2.69
CA TYR A 58 0.27 -7.31 1.43
C TYR A 58 1.19 -7.37 0.21
N PRO A 59 0.66 -7.79 -0.96
CA PRO A 59 1.38 -7.72 -2.21
C PRO A 59 1.90 -6.29 -2.49
N PRO A 60 3.11 -6.13 -3.06
CA PRO A 60 3.64 -4.82 -3.41
C PRO A 60 2.73 -4.11 -4.42
N ILE A 61 2.39 -2.87 -4.13
CA ILE A 61 1.57 -2.00 -4.98
C ILE A 61 2.49 -1.02 -5.69
N GLY A 62 2.46 -0.99 -7.02
CA GLY A 62 3.23 -0.03 -7.79
C GLY A 62 2.73 1.39 -7.58
N VAL A 63 3.63 2.30 -7.19
CA VAL A 63 3.35 3.74 -7.03
C VAL A 63 4.26 4.59 -7.92
N THR A 64 4.84 3.98 -8.95
CA THR A 64 5.74 4.64 -9.92
C THR A 64 5.11 5.77 -10.70
N SER A 65 3.80 5.69 -10.94
CA SER A 65 3.07 6.71 -11.69
C SER A 65 2.74 7.94 -10.85
N LEU A 66 2.94 7.89 -9.53
CA LEU A 66 2.68 9.03 -8.66
C LEU A 66 3.82 10.04 -8.74
N THR A 67 3.45 11.30 -8.87
CA THR A 67 4.35 12.44 -8.69
C THR A 67 4.86 12.51 -7.24
N PRO A 68 5.98 13.20 -6.96
CA PRO A 68 6.46 13.38 -5.60
C PRO A 68 5.43 14.00 -4.64
N GLY A 69 4.61 14.93 -5.12
CA GLY A 69 3.54 15.55 -4.33
C GLY A 69 2.41 14.58 -3.99
N GLU A 70 1.95 13.79 -4.96
CA GLU A 70 0.94 12.75 -4.73
C GLU A 70 1.46 11.65 -3.78
N LEU A 71 2.75 11.31 -3.88
CA LEU A 71 3.38 10.35 -2.98
C LEU A 71 3.39 10.88 -1.53
N ALA A 72 3.74 12.16 -1.34
CA ALA A 72 3.73 12.79 -0.02
C ALA A 72 2.31 12.86 0.57
N GLN A 73 1.30 13.17 -0.26
CA GLN A 73 -0.10 13.15 0.16
C GLN A 73 -0.54 11.73 0.56
N LEU A 74 -0.13 10.71 -0.20
CA LEU A 74 -0.41 9.32 0.13
C LEU A 74 0.22 8.91 1.47
N GLU A 75 1.49 9.26 1.70
CA GLU A 75 2.18 9.00 2.97
C GLU A 75 1.48 9.71 4.14
N GLN A 76 1.10 10.97 3.97
CA GLN A 76 0.38 11.74 4.98
C GLN A 76 -0.99 11.12 5.30
N GLN A 77 -1.70 10.59 4.30
CA GLN A 77 -2.97 9.90 4.54
C GLN A 77 -2.78 8.56 5.24
N LEU A 78 -1.74 7.80 4.89
CA LEU A 78 -1.47 6.50 5.51
C LEU A 78 -1.02 6.66 6.96
N SER A 79 -0.19 7.65 7.26
CA SER A 79 0.34 7.88 8.61
C SER A 79 -0.76 8.15 9.64
N GLN A 80 -1.87 8.77 9.24
CA GLN A 80 -3.06 8.98 10.10
C GLN A 80 -3.72 7.69 10.57
N TYR A 81 -3.47 6.58 9.89
CA TYR A 81 -4.10 5.28 10.18
C TYR A 81 -3.10 4.26 10.72
N VAL A 82 -1.79 4.55 10.72
CA VAL A 82 -0.78 3.67 11.31
C VAL A 82 -0.99 3.64 12.82
N ARG A 83 -1.10 2.42 13.37
CA ARG A 83 -1.16 2.20 14.82
C ARG A 83 0.01 1.31 15.23
N PRO A 84 0.75 1.68 16.30
CA PRO A 84 1.85 0.88 16.83
C PRO A 84 1.36 -0.42 17.50
#